data_AF-A0A077LAI9-F1
#
_entry.id   AF-A0A077LAI9-F1
#
_cell.length_a   1.000
_cell.length_b   1.000
_cell.length_c   1.000
_cell.angle_alpha   90.00
_cell.angle_beta   90.00
_cell.angle_gamma   90.00
#
_symmetry.space_group_name_H-M   'P 1'
#
loop_
_entity.id
_entity.type
_entity.pdbx_description
1 polymer ?
#
loop_
_entity_poly.entity_id
_entity_poly.type
_entity_poly.pdbx_seq_one_letter_code
_entity_poly.pdbx_strand_id
1 'polypeptide(L)'
;TGVKMDDKHEPKRSAAEIALTELHAGGKFNQNSYKVSGGLHGVGVSCVNALSRKLRLTVRREGKVHVLEFARGFVQNRVIETVNGVEVSPMKVVGETEKRGTEVHFLPDTEIFKENNEFHYEILAKRLREL
;
A
#
# COMPACT_ATOMS: atom_id res chain seq x y z
N THR A 1 -9.07 -0.83 -1.86
CA THR A 1 -9.40 -0.63 -3.28
C THR A 1 -10.37 0.52 -3.45
N GLY A 2 -11.44 0.59 -2.64
CA GLY A 2 -12.40 1.71 -2.73
C GLY A 2 -11.79 3.10 -2.52
N VAL A 3 -12.30 4.07 -3.26
CA VAL A 3 -12.02 5.52 -3.13
C VAL A 3 -12.65 6.06 -1.84
N LYS A 4 -11.92 6.94 -1.16
CA LYS A 4 -12.39 7.65 0.02
C LYS A 4 -12.88 9.04 -0.39
N MET A 5 -14.19 9.20 -0.49
CA MET A 5 -14.81 10.48 -0.88
C MET A 5 -14.58 11.59 0.15
N ASP A 6 -14.26 11.21 1.39
CA ASP A 6 -13.87 12.05 2.51
C ASP A 6 -12.36 12.37 2.57
N ASP A 7 -11.55 11.89 1.61
CA ASP A 7 -10.13 12.28 1.52
C ASP A 7 -10.00 13.79 1.34
N LYS A 8 -9.09 14.42 2.08
CA LYS A 8 -8.86 15.87 2.03
C LYS A 8 -8.16 16.34 0.74
N HIS A 9 -7.61 15.41 -0.03
CA HIS A 9 -6.86 15.71 -1.25
C HIS A 9 -7.75 15.73 -2.50
N GLU A 10 -7.20 16.30 -3.57
CA GLU A 10 -7.74 16.25 -4.91
C GLU A 10 -6.65 15.72 -5.86
N PRO A 11 -6.92 14.67 -6.65
CA PRO A 11 -8.14 13.85 -6.67
C PRO A 11 -8.38 13.09 -5.35
N LYS A 12 -9.63 12.66 -5.08
CA LYS A 12 -9.94 11.76 -3.96
C LYS A 12 -9.29 10.40 -4.19
N ARG A 13 -8.51 9.89 -3.25
CA ARG A 13 -7.68 8.69 -3.48
C ARG A 13 -8.33 7.42 -2.97
N SER A 14 -7.85 6.29 -3.48
CA SER A 14 -8.15 4.98 -2.91
C SER A 14 -7.63 4.85 -1.47
N ALA A 15 -8.36 4.12 -0.63
CA ALA A 15 -7.92 3.83 0.75
C ALA A 15 -6.54 3.15 0.80
N ALA A 16 -6.17 2.42 -0.26
CA ALA A 16 -4.88 1.76 -0.38
C ALA A 16 -3.75 2.77 -0.65
N GLU A 17 -3.98 3.73 -1.53
CA GLU A 17 -3.03 4.83 -1.77
C GLU A 17 -2.81 5.63 -0.48
N ILE A 18 -3.90 6.03 0.20
CA ILE A 18 -3.83 6.76 1.47
C ILE A 18 -2.99 6.01 2.52
N ALA A 19 -3.20 4.71 2.69
CA ALA A 19 -2.42 3.90 3.65
C ALA A 19 -0.92 3.83 3.31
N LEU A 20 -0.56 3.97 2.03
CA LEU A 20 0.82 3.93 1.54
C LEU A 20 1.49 5.31 1.48
N THR A 21 0.73 6.41 1.46
CA THR A 21 1.27 7.76 1.27
C THR A 21 1.05 8.70 2.46
N GLU A 22 0.18 8.36 3.41
CA GLU A 22 -0.06 9.16 4.61
C GLU A 22 0.52 8.46 5.85
N LEU A 23 1.14 9.26 6.72
CA LEU A 23 1.49 8.81 8.06
C LEU A 23 0.25 8.83 8.94
N HIS A 24 0.20 7.92 9.91
CA HIS A 24 -0.93 7.76 10.83
C HIS A 24 -2.26 7.48 10.12
N ALA A 25 -2.22 6.84 8.96
CA ALA A 25 -3.40 6.39 8.24
C ALA A 25 -3.52 4.86 8.30
N GLY A 26 -4.68 4.36 8.72
CA GLY A 26 -4.92 2.92 8.82
C GLY A 26 -6.20 2.55 9.57
N GLY A 27 -6.63 1.31 9.42
CA GLY A 27 -7.85 0.79 10.06
C GLY A 27 -7.64 0.25 11.48
N LYS A 28 -6.45 0.43 12.09
CA LYS A 28 -6.05 -0.23 13.34
C LYS A 28 -6.13 0.68 14.58
N PHE A 29 -6.75 1.84 14.47
CA PHE A 29 -6.93 2.78 15.58
C PHE A 29 -8.10 2.42 16.50
N ASN A 30 -8.95 1.48 16.09
CA ASN A 30 -10.06 0.97 16.87
C ASN A 30 -10.20 -0.54 16.66
N GLN A 31 -11.05 -1.17 17.46
CA GLN A 31 -11.26 -2.63 17.43
C GLN A 31 -12.24 -3.09 16.34
N ASN A 32 -12.80 -2.16 15.53
CA ASN A 32 -13.83 -2.51 14.55
C ASN A 32 -13.27 -3.32 13.38
N SER A 33 -12.01 -3.07 12.99
CA SER A 33 -11.35 -3.81 11.90
C SER A 33 -10.48 -4.96 12.41
N TYR A 34 -9.82 -4.76 13.56
CA TYR A 34 -8.95 -5.76 14.16
C TYR A 34 -9.15 -5.76 15.67
N LYS A 35 -9.68 -6.85 16.22
CA LYS A 35 -9.87 -7.00 17.67
C LYS A 35 -8.54 -6.95 18.43
N VAL A 36 -7.50 -7.57 17.87
CA VAL A 36 -6.12 -7.55 18.37
C VAL A 36 -5.19 -7.44 17.17
N SER A 37 -4.17 -6.57 17.24
CA SER A 37 -3.13 -6.49 16.21
C SER A 37 -1.82 -5.92 16.77
N GLY A 38 -0.68 -6.38 16.26
CA GLY A 38 0.64 -5.89 16.69
C GLY A 38 1.03 -4.50 16.17
N GLY A 39 0.32 -3.95 15.18
CA GLY A 39 0.63 -2.65 14.59
C GLY A 39 -0.44 -1.62 14.89
N LEU A 40 -0.07 -0.53 15.58
CA LEU A 40 -1.04 0.46 16.07
C LEU A 40 -0.80 1.89 15.54
N HIS A 41 0.39 2.17 15.01
CA HIS A 41 0.79 3.54 14.68
C HIS A 41 0.27 4.04 13.32
N GLY A 42 -0.10 3.15 12.40
CA GLY A 42 -0.52 3.53 11.04
C GLY A 42 0.61 4.11 10.18
N VAL A 43 1.86 3.70 10.40
CA VAL A 43 3.04 4.23 9.66
C VAL A 43 3.87 3.16 8.96
N GLY A 44 3.73 1.88 9.32
CA GLY A 44 4.69 0.85 8.90
C GLY A 44 4.81 0.72 7.37
N VAL A 45 3.68 0.61 6.67
CA VAL A 45 3.69 0.40 5.21
C VAL A 45 4.04 1.68 4.43
N SER A 46 3.67 2.86 4.95
CA SER A 46 4.05 4.14 4.34
C SER A 46 5.55 4.42 4.50
N CYS A 47 6.17 4.03 5.61
CA CYS A 47 7.64 4.04 5.74
C CYS A 47 8.31 3.11 4.71
N VAL A 48 7.81 1.87 4.55
CA VAL A 48 8.35 0.95 3.53
C VAL A 48 8.24 1.58 2.13
N ASN A 49 7.10 2.18 1.80
CA ASN A 49 6.91 2.86 0.52
C ASN A 49 7.88 4.03 0.30
N ALA A 50 8.00 4.91 1.29
CA ALA A 50 8.87 6.08 1.23
C ALA A 50 10.36 5.70 1.06
N LEU A 51 10.79 4.60 1.69
CA LEU A 51 12.18 4.13 1.66
C LEU A 51 12.46 3.12 0.53
N SER A 52 11.51 2.93 -0.40
CA SER A 52 11.65 2.02 -1.53
C SER A 52 11.90 2.80 -2.82
N ARG A 53 12.86 2.34 -3.63
CA ARG A 53 13.06 2.84 -5.01
C ARG A 53 11.82 2.57 -5.85
N LYS A 54 11.22 1.39 -5.68
CA LYS A 54 9.96 0.98 -6.32
C LYS A 54 9.12 0.16 -5.34
N LEU A 55 7.81 0.34 -5.36
CA LEU A 55 6.85 -0.51 -4.67
C LEU A 55 5.66 -0.78 -5.58
N ARG A 56 5.23 -2.04 -5.66
CA ARG A 56 4.00 -2.46 -6.34
C ARG A 56 3.08 -3.09 -5.32
N LEU A 57 1.87 -2.55 -5.23
CA LEU A 57 0.77 -3.11 -4.48
C LEU A 57 -0.17 -3.83 -5.44
N THR A 58 -0.42 -5.11 -5.20
CA THR A 58 -1.46 -5.88 -5.88
C THR A 58 -2.53 -6.30 -4.87
N VAL A 59 -3.77 -5.89 -5.08
CA VAL A 59 -4.92 -6.27 -4.23
C VAL A 59 -5.91 -7.07 -5.05
N ARG A 60 -6.23 -8.28 -4.59
CA ARG A 60 -7.18 -9.21 -5.21
C ARG A 60 -8.45 -9.22 -4.36
N ARG A 61 -9.54 -8.65 -4.87
CA ARG A 61 -10.79 -8.44 -4.13
C ARG A 61 -11.95 -8.25 -5.10
N GLU A 62 -13.13 -8.76 -4.73
CA GLU A 62 -14.38 -8.58 -5.50
C GLU A 62 -14.26 -9.04 -6.96
N GLY A 63 -13.61 -10.19 -7.18
CA GLY A 63 -13.39 -10.73 -8.52
C GLY A 63 -12.26 -10.06 -9.30
N LYS A 64 -11.64 -8.99 -8.79
CA LYS A 64 -10.71 -8.14 -9.56
C LYS A 64 -9.31 -8.09 -9.00
N VAL A 65 -8.34 -7.92 -9.89
CA VAL A 65 -6.94 -7.59 -9.58
C VAL A 65 -6.74 -6.09 -9.72
N HIS A 66 -6.49 -5.42 -8.60
CA HIS A 66 -6.19 -3.99 -8.54
C HIS A 66 -4.70 -3.76 -8.31
N VAL A 67 -4.12 -2.78 -8.99
CA VAL A 67 -2.68 -2.45 -8.88
C VAL A 67 -2.47 -0.98 -8.57
N LEU A 68 -1.49 -0.69 -7.72
CA LEU A 68 -0.83 0.61 -7.60
C LEU A 68 0.69 0.42 -7.66
N GLU A 69 1.36 1.40 -8.27
CA GLU A 69 2.81 1.42 -8.39
C GLU A 69 3.33 2.74 -7.80
N PHE A 70 4.47 2.67 -7.12
CA PHE A 70 5.10 3.79 -6.46
C PHE A 70 6.59 3.82 -6.77
N ALA A 71 7.16 5.03 -6.80
CA ALA A 71 8.60 5.25 -6.83
C ALA A 71 8.94 6.29 -5.76
N ARG A 72 9.81 5.92 -4.81
CA ARG A 72 10.23 6.79 -3.69
C ARG A 72 9.05 7.41 -2.93
N GLY A 73 8.04 6.61 -2.64
CA GLY A 73 6.82 7.06 -1.96
C GLY A 73 5.74 7.68 -2.85
N PHE A 74 6.06 8.11 -4.07
CA PHE A 74 5.10 8.78 -4.95
C PHE A 74 4.38 7.79 -5.86
N VAL A 75 3.05 7.91 -5.95
CA VAL A 75 2.24 7.08 -6.86
C VAL A 75 2.62 7.35 -8.32
N GLN A 76 2.64 6.28 -9.11
CA GLN A 76 2.98 6.30 -10.53
C GLN A 76 1.74 5.92 -11.34
N ASN A 77 1.62 6.48 -12.55
CA ASN A 77 0.59 6.12 -13.53
C ASN A 77 -0.84 6.11 -12.95
N ARG A 78 -1.15 7.08 -12.08
CA ARG A 78 -2.47 7.15 -11.44
C ARG A 78 -3.56 7.32 -12.50
N VAL A 79 -4.68 6.63 -12.28
CA VAL A 79 -5.89 6.79 -13.07
C VAL A 79 -6.66 7.96 -12.48
N ILE A 80 -7.22 8.83 -13.33
CA ILE A 80 -8.12 9.91 -12.92
C ILE A 80 -9.48 9.66 -13.57
N GLU A 81 -10.53 9.68 -12.77
CA GLU A 81 -11.92 9.59 -13.21
C GLU A 81 -12.73 10.71 -12.56
N THR A 82 -13.81 11.14 -13.21
CA THR A 82 -14.76 12.10 -12.61
C THR A 82 -16.02 11.34 -12.19
N VAL A 83 -16.33 11.36 -10.90
CA VAL A 83 -17.53 10.73 -10.33
C VAL A 83 -18.37 11.81 -9.65
N ASN A 84 -19.59 12.02 -10.15
CA ASN A 84 -20.51 13.07 -9.66
C ASN A 84 -19.86 14.46 -9.58
N GLY A 85 -19.04 14.81 -10.58
CA GLY A 85 -18.35 16.11 -10.65
C GLY A 85 -17.10 16.22 -9.76
N VAL A 86 -16.66 15.15 -9.11
CA VAL A 86 -15.45 15.11 -8.27
C VAL A 86 -14.37 14.26 -8.93
N GLU A 87 -13.14 14.75 -9.01
CA GLU A 87 -12.01 13.94 -9.49
C GLU A 87 -11.59 12.89 -8.45
N VAL A 88 -11.45 11.65 -8.91
CA VAL A 88 -11.08 10.50 -8.09
C VAL A 88 -9.92 9.73 -8.71
N SER A 89 -9.09 9.12 -7.87
CA SER A 89 -7.97 8.25 -8.22
C SER A 89 -8.24 6.82 -7.75
N PRO A 90 -9.02 6.03 -8.51
CA PRO A 90 -9.25 4.62 -8.19
C PRO A 90 -8.01 3.79 -8.51
N MET A 91 -7.92 2.61 -7.89
CA MET A 91 -6.85 1.66 -8.24
C MET A 91 -7.11 1.07 -9.64
N LYS A 92 -6.08 1.04 -10.49
CA LYS A 92 -6.16 0.43 -11.82
C LYS A 92 -6.53 -1.05 -11.71
N VAL A 93 -7.58 -1.46 -12.43
CA VAL A 93 -7.96 -2.88 -12.57
C VAL A 93 -7.17 -3.47 -13.74
N VAL A 94 -6.47 -4.59 -13.51
CA VAL A 94 -5.60 -5.23 -14.52
C VAL A 94 -6.08 -6.62 -14.95
N GLY A 95 -7.20 -7.09 -14.39
CA GLY A 95 -7.81 -8.36 -14.77
C GLY A 95 -8.78 -8.88 -13.70
N GLU A 96 -9.39 -10.01 -14.01
CA GLU A 96 -10.28 -10.75 -13.12
C GLU A 96 -9.51 -11.84 -12.36
N THR A 97 -10.02 -12.28 -11.21
CA THR A 97 -9.44 -13.32 -10.36
C THR A 97 -10.47 -13.88 -9.37
N GLU A 98 -10.39 -15.18 -9.12
CA GLU A 98 -11.14 -15.83 -8.03
C GLU A 98 -10.38 -15.75 -6.69
N LYS A 99 -9.11 -15.31 -6.71
CA LYS A 99 -8.27 -15.22 -5.51
C LYS A 99 -8.60 -13.99 -4.68
N ARG A 100 -8.24 -14.03 -3.40
CA ARG A 100 -8.31 -12.89 -2.48
C ARG A 100 -6.98 -12.70 -1.77
N GLY A 101 -6.61 -11.45 -1.52
CA GLY A 101 -5.40 -11.13 -0.74
C GLY A 101 -4.71 -9.86 -1.20
N THR A 102 -3.65 -9.52 -0.49
CA THR A 102 -2.81 -8.35 -0.74
C THR A 102 -1.36 -8.81 -0.87
N GLU A 103 -0.70 -8.34 -1.92
CA GLU A 103 0.71 -8.57 -2.18
C GLU A 103 1.39 -7.20 -2.25
N VAL A 104 2.45 -7.04 -1.46
CA VAL A 104 3.30 -5.85 -1.47
C VAL A 104 4.68 -6.31 -1.90
N HIS A 105 5.11 -5.87 -3.08
CA HIS A 105 6.43 -6.15 -3.61
C HIS A 105 7.22 -4.85 -3.69
N PHE A 106 8.38 -4.78 -3.04
CA PHE A 106 9.14 -3.55 -2.93
C PHE A 106 10.63 -3.80 -3.14
N LEU A 107 11.32 -2.75 -3.58
CA LEU A 107 12.75 -2.73 -3.75
C LEU A 107 13.34 -1.57 -2.95
N PRO A 108 14.19 -1.84 -1.93
CA PRO A 108 14.80 -0.80 -1.11
C PRO A 108 15.57 0.24 -1.95
N ASP A 109 15.58 1.48 -1.49
CA ASP A 109 16.35 2.53 -2.14
C ASP A 109 17.82 2.52 -1.71
N THR A 110 18.72 2.16 -2.63
CA THR A 110 20.16 2.07 -2.37
C THR A 110 20.85 3.42 -2.23
N GLU A 111 20.18 4.53 -2.56
CA GLU A 111 20.70 5.88 -2.23
C GLU A 111 20.51 6.20 -0.74
N ILE A 112 19.49 5.60 -0.11
CA ILE A 112 19.21 5.72 1.32
C ILE A 112 19.99 4.64 2.09
N PHE A 113 19.83 3.38 1.70
CA PHE A 113 20.53 2.23 2.28
C PHE A 113 21.85 2.00 1.53
N LYS A 114 22.87 2.80 1.85
CA LYS A 114 24.18 2.71 1.19
C LYS A 114 24.97 1.46 1.59
N GLU A 115 24.74 0.99 2.81
CA GLU A 115 25.34 -0.21 3.39
C GLU A 115 24.25 -1.24 3.67
N ASN A 116 24.60 -2.54 3.62
CA ASN A 116 23.67 -3.65 3.92
C ASN A 116 22.36 -3.60 3.11
N ASN A 117 22.45 -3.32 1.80
CA ASN A 117 21.29 -3.23 0.90
C ASN A 117 20.84 -4.57 0.29
N GLU A 118 21.42 -5.67 0.76
CA GLU A 118 21.02 -7.03 0.40
C GLU A 118 20.19 -7.67 1.52
N PHE A 119 19.20 -8.47 1.14
CA PHE A 119 18.40 -9.21 2.12
C PHE A 119 19.12 -10.49 2.54
N HIS A 120 19.30 -10.66 3.85
CA HIS A 120 19.92 -11.85 4.42
C HIS A 120 18.87 -12.92 4.71
N TYR A 121 18.95 -14.05 4.01
CA TYR A 121 18.01 -15.16 4.14
C TYR A 121 17.83 -15.63 5.60
N GLU A 122 18.93 -15.78 6.34
CA GLU A 122 18.90 -16.30 7.71
C GLU A 122 18.09 -15.43 8.67
N ILE A 123 18.19 -14.10 8.53
CA ILE A 123 17.46 -13.13 9.35
C ILE A 123 15.96 -13.26 9.06
N LEU A 124 15.59 -13.30 7.77
CA LEU A 124 14.19 -13.44 7.35
C LEU A 124 13.61 -14.80 7.77
N ALA A 125 14.33 -15.89 7.52
CA ALA A 125 13.90 -17.24 7.84
C ALA A 125 13.76 -17.47 9.35
N LYS A 126 14.60 -16.85 10.18
CA LYS A 126 14.43 -16.86 11.63
C LYS A 126 13.13 -16.16 12.02
N ARG A 127 12.90 -14.94 11.52
CA ARG A 127 11.69 -14.18 11.86
C ARG A 127 10.41 -14.87 11.40
N LEU A 128 10.40 -15.46 10.21
CA LEU A 128 9.25 -16.19 9.68
C LEU A 128 8.94 -17.47 10.46
N ARG A 129 9.93 -18.12 11.07
CA ARG A 129 9.73 -19.31 11.92
C ARG A 129 9.13 -18.98 13.30
N GLU A 130 9.32 -17.76 13.78
CA GLU A 130 8.79 -17.30 15.07
C GLU A 130 7.34 -16.81 15.00
N LEU A 131 6.81 -16.57 13.78
CA LEU A 131 5.44 -16.10 13.53
C LEU A 131 4.44 -17.25 13.47
#